data_AF-A0A350LLW9-F1
#
_entry.id   AF-A0A350LLW9-F1
#
_cell.length_a   1.000
_cell.length_b   1.000
_cell.length_c   1.000
_cell.angle_alpha   90.00
_cell.angle_beta   90.00
_cell.angle_gamma   90.00
#
_symmetry.space_group_name_H-M   'P 1'
#
loop_
_entity.id
_entity.type
_entity.pdbx_description
1 polymer ?
#
loop_
_entity_poly.entity_id
_entity_poly.type
_entity_poly.pdbx_seq_one_letter_code
_entity_poly.pdbx_strand_id
1 'polypeptide(L)'
;MKRMLFNATHAEETRLAIVDGQKLIDIDIETTGHEQRKSNIYMGVITRIEPSLEACFVNYGEERHGFLPFKEISRKYFKPGVDVRTATIRDAVEEGQEILVQVEKEERGNKGAALTTFVNLAGRYLVLMSNNSRGGGVSRRIEGEER
;
A
#
# COMPACT_ATOMS: atom_id res chain seq x y z
N MET A 1 6.28 -13.23 32.29
CA MET A 1 5.07 -12.56 31.77
C MET A 1 5.52 -11.63 30.66
N LYS A 2 4.97 -11.83 29.46
CA LYS A 2 5.29 -11.01 28.30
C LYS A 2 4.59 -9.66 28.40
N ARG A 3 5.34 -8.57 28.20
CA ARG A 3 4.84 -7.20 28.26
C ARG A 3 5.40 -6.41 27.08
N MET A 4 4.62 -5.46 26.60
CA MET A 4 5.02 -4.45 25.63
C MET A 4 5.11 -3.11 26.36
N LEU A 5 6.28 -2.48 26.32
CA LEU A 5 6.57 -1.23 27.00
C LEU A 5 6.76 -0.13 25.95
N PHE A 6 6.00 0.96 26.09
CA PHE A 6 6.11 2.14 25.24
C PHE A 6 6.78 3.27 26.01
N ASN A 7 7.75 3.93 25.40
CA ASN A 7 8.31 5.17 25.89
C ASN A 7 8.28 6.23 24.79
N ALA A 8 7.34 7.16 24.94
CA ALA A 8 7.12 8.31 24.05
C ALA A 8 7.23 9.64 24.82
N THR A 9 8.10 9.69 25.85
CA THR A 9 8.33 10.91 26.64
C THR A 9 9.13 11.97 25.88
N HIS A 10 9.94 11.53 24.93
CA HIS A 10 10.79 12.34 24.08
C HIS A 10 10.11 12.51 22.71
N ALA A 11 10.16 13.73 22.15
CA ALA A 11 9.50 14.03 20.89
C ALA A 11 10.33 13.59 19.66
N GLU A 12 11.62 13.35 19.88
CA GLU A 12 12.60 12.94 18.89
C GLU A 12 12.63 11.43 18.64
N GLU A 13 12.17 10.63 19.60
CA GLU A 13 12.16 9.17 19.52
C GLU A 13 10.97 8.54 20.24
N THR A 14 10.35 7.55 19.62
CA THR A 14 9.43 6.61 20.27
C THR A 14 10.11 5.25 20.38
N ARG A 15 10.12 4.68 21.60
CA ARG A 15 10.74 3.38 21.86
C ARG A 15 9.69 2.36 22.26
N LEU A 16 9.74 1.20 21.62
CA LEU A 16 8.92 0.04 21.93
C LEU A 16 9.82 -1.13 22.34
N ALA A 17 9.58 -1.71 23.51
CA ALA A 17 10.30 -2.90 23.96
C ALA A 17 9.34 -4.05 24.27
N ILE A 18 9.67 -5.24 23.76
CA ILE A 18 9.00 -6.49 24.13
C ILE A 18 9.88 -7.18 25.17
N VAL A 19 9.32 -7.47 26.34
CA VAL A 19 10.04 -8.11 27.45
C VAL A 19 9.32 -9.36 27.93
N ASP A 20 10.05 -10.37 28.39
CA ASP A 20 9.51 -11.48 29.18
C ASP A 20 10.10 -11.47 30.58
N GLY A 21 9.29 -11.06 31.57
CA GLY A 21 9.82 -10.73 32.89
C GLY A 21 10.77 -9.54 32.78
N GLN A 22 12.03 -9.71 33.20
CA GLN A 22 13.07 -8.69 33.10
C GLN A 22 14.00 -8.88 31.88
N LYS A 23 13.77 -9.90 31.05
CA LYS A 23 14.57 -10.16 29.87
C LYS A 23 14.01 -9.38 28.67
N LEU A 24 14.84 -8.54 28.05
CA LEU A 24 14.53 -7.92 26.76
C LEU A 24 14.50 -8.98 25.66
N ILE A 25 13.43 -8.98 24.86
CA ILE A 25 13.23 -9.88 23.72
C ILE A 25 13.47 -9.15 22.42
N ASP A 26 12.90 -7.95 22.28
CA ASP A 26 12.97 -7.14 21.07
C ASP A 26 12.84 -5.66 21.41
N ILE A 27 13.41 -4.79 20.58
CA ILE A 27 13.31 -3.35 20.71
C ILE A 27 13.20 -2.70 19.33
N ASP A 28 12.25 -1.79 19.20
CA ASP A 28 12.07 -0.94 18.04
C ASP A 28 12.16 0.52 18.47
N ILE A 29 12.84 1.34 17.66
CA ILE A 29 13.05 2.76 17.93
C ILE A 29 12.70 3.52 16.66
N GLU A 30 11.67 4.34 16.75
CA GLU A 30 11.22 5.21 15.68
C GLU A 30 11.72 6.64 15.94
N THR A 31 12.58 7.15 15.06
CA THR A 31 13.08 8.53 15.11
C THR A 31 12.23 9.44 14.24
N THR A 32 11.95 10.64 14.73
CA THR A 32 11.18 11.66 14.01
C THR A 32 11.86 12.07 12.70
N GLY A 33 11.09 12.19 11.62
CA GLY A 33 11.57 12.66 10.31
C GLY A 33 11.98 11.55 9.32
N HIS A 34 11.97 10.29 9.72
CA HIS A 34 12.19 9.13 8.84
C HIS A 34 10.90 8.36 8.54
N GLU A 35 9.81 9.08 8.28
CA GLU A 35 8.53 8.45 7.93
C GLU A 35 8.62 7.77 6.56
N GLN A 36 8.55 6.44 6.56
CA GLN A 36 8.34 5.66 5.34
C GLN A 36 6.85 5.60 5.05
N ARG A 37 6.47 6.08 3.87
CA ARG A 37 5.08 6.06 3.38
C ARG A 37 4.79 4.86 2.51
N LYS A 38 5.82 4.10 2.13
CA LYS A 38 5.65 2.84 1.41
C LYS A 38 4.69 1.92 2.16
N SER A 39 3.74 1.35 1.44
CA SER A 39 2.67 0.48 1.93
C SER A 39 1.54 1.16 2.69
N ASN A 40 1.59 2.48 2.93
CA ASN A 40 0.44 3.22 3.46
C ASN A 40 -0.76 3.09 2.54
N ILE A 41 -1.96 3.08 3.14
CA ILE A 41 -3.23 2.92 2.45
C ILE A 41 -4.06 4.18 2.68
N TYR A 42 -4.56 4.76 1.60
CA TYR A 42 -5.34 5.99 1.62
C TYR A 42 -6.66 5.80 0.87
N MET A 43 -7.69 6.53 1.28
CA MET A 43 -8.81 6.83 0.40
C MET A 43 -8.45 8.08 -0.41
N GLY A 44 -8.37 7.94 -1.73
CA GLY A 44 -8.06 9.04 -2.64
C GLY A 44 -9.18 9.33 -3.62
N VAL A 45 -9.04 10.41 -4.36
CA VAL A 45 -9.97 10.82 -5.42
C VAL A 45 -9.24 10.90 -6.75
N ILE A 46 -9.78 10.28 -7.80
CA ILE A 46 -9.22 10.42 -9.15
C ILE A 46 -9.41 11.87 -9.60
N THR A 47 -8.30 12.54 -9.90
CA THR A 47 -8.31 13.96 -10.30
C THR A 47 -8.17 14.16 -11.79
N ARG A 48 -7.51 13.23 -12.48
CA ARG A 48 -7.27 13.31 -13.92
C ARG A 48 -7.07 11.93 -14.53
N ILE A 49 -7.69 11.66 -15.66
CA ILE A 49 -7.45 10.45 -16.45
C ILE A 49 -6.55 10.77 -17.65
N GLU A 50 -5.48 9.99 -17.83
CA GLU A 50 -4.50 10.17 -18.90
C GLU A 50 -4.38 8.90 -19.77
N PRO A 51 -5.21 8.77 -20.83
CA PRO A 51 -5.22 7.58 -21.68
C PRO A 51 -3.89 7.31 -22.38
N SER A 52 -3.14 8.35 -22.75
CA SER A 52 -1.82 8.21 -23.38
C SER A 52 -0.79 7.51 -22.49
N LEU A 53 -0.99 7.54 -21.17
CA LEU A 53 -0.16 6.84 -20.19
C LEU A 53 -0.80 5.54 -19.69
N GLU A 54 -2.00 5.22 -20.15
CA GLU A 54 -2.88 4.20 -19.58
C GLU A 54 -2.94 4.29 -18.05
N ALA A 55 -3.15 5.51 -17.52
CA ALA A 55 -3.08 5.77 -16.09
C ALA A 55 -3.98 6.94 -15.65
N CYS A 56 -4.23 7.04 -14.35
CA CYS A 56 -4.91 8.18 -13.75
C CYS A 56 -4.09 8.74 -12.59
N PHE A 57 -4.35 10.01 -12.27
CA PHE A 57 -3.72 10.70 -11.15
C PHE A 57 -4.70 10.80 -9.99
N VAL A 58 -4.25 10.39 -8.81
CA VAL A 58 -5.08 10.32 -7.60
C VAL A 58 -4.57 11.34 -6.60
N ASN A 59 -5.46 12.19 -6.09
CA ASN A 59 -5.18 12.97 -4.90
C ASN A 59 -5.47 12.09 -3.67
N TYR A 60 -4.43 11.80 -2.89
CA TYR A 60 -4.51 10.98 -1.68
C TYR A 60 -4.07 11.76 -0.42
N GLY A 61 -4.02 13.08 -0.49
CA GLY A 61 -3.67 13.98 0.61
C GLY A 61 -2.22 14.49 0.62
N GLU A 62 -1.39 14.05 -0.32
CA GLU A 62 -0.02 14.54 -0.48
C GLU A 62 0.10 15.69 -1.48
N GLU A 63 1.22 16.43 -1.43
CA GLU A 63 1.49 17.57 -2.30
C GLU A 63 1.45 17.17 -3.80
N ARG A 64 1.98 15.98 -4.12
CA ARG A 64 1.97 15.45 -5.49
C ARG A 64 0.91 14.37 -5.62
N HIS A 65 0.09 14.49 -6.66
CA HIS A 65 -0.86 13.43 -6.99
C HIS A 65 -0.11 12.15 -7.35
N GLY A 66 -0.64 11.03 -6.88
CA GLY A 66 -0.08 9.71 -7.11
C GLY A 66 -0.42 9.21 -8.50
N PHE A 67 0.48 8.42 -9.07
CA PHE A 67 0.31 7.80 -10.37
C PHE A 67 -0.27 6.40 -10.20
N LEU A 68 -1.49 6.18 -10.70
CA LEU A 68 -2.20 4.90 -10.65
C LEU A 68 -2.35 4.33 -12.07
N PRO A 69 -1.51 3.36 -12.47
CA PRO A 69 -1.61 2.70 -13.78
C PRO A 69 -2.91 1.89 -13.91
N PHE A 70 -3.47 1.80 -15.11
CA PHE A 70 -4.70 1.05 -15.38
C PHE A 70 -4.61 -0.42 -14.95
N LYS A 71 -3.45 -1.05 -15.20
CA LYS A 71 -3.18 -2.43 -14.79
C LYS A 71 -3.21 -2.66 -13.27
N GLU A 72 -3.08 -1.59 -12.48
CA GLU A 72 -3.09 -1.60 -11.01
C GLU A 72 -4.49 -1.24 -10.43
N ILE A 73 -5.50 -1.10 -11.30
CA ILE A 73 -6.89 -0.83 -10.91
C ILE A 73 -7.66 -2.16 -10.86
N SER A 74 -8.19 -2.46 -9.67
CA SER A 74 -9.05 -3.60 -9.42
C SER A 74 -10.36 -3.40 -10.13
N ARG A 75 -10.87 -4.47 -10.75
CA ARG A 75 -12.13 -4.49 -11.51
C ARG A 75 -13.33 -4.04 -10.70
N LYS A 76 -13.25 -4.08 -9.36
CA LYS A 76 -14.31 -3.57 -8.48
C LYS A 76 -14.57 -2.07 -8.64
N TYR A 77 -13.58 -1.34 -9.15
CA TYR A 77 -13.70 0.09 -9.42
C TYR A 77 -14.15 0.39 -10.85
N PHE A 78 -14.33 -0.62 -11.69
CA PHE A 78 -14.76 -0.40 -13.07
C PHE A 78 -16.23 -0.02 -13.10
N LYS A 79 -16.59 0.88 -14.02
CA LYS A 79 -18.00 1.21 -14.28
C LYS A 79 -18.80 -0.06 -14.64
N PRO A 80 -20.07 -0.16 -14.22
CA PRO A 80 -20.91 -1.30 -14.55
C PRO A 80 -21.02 -1.52 -16.07
N GLY A 81 -20.98 -2.78 -16.51
CA GLY A 81 -21.16 -3.15 -17.92
C GLY A 81 -19.90 -3.03 -18.81
N VAL A 82 -18.77 -2.56 -18.27
CA VAL A 82 -17.50 -2.51 -19.01
C VAL A 82 -16.90 -3.92 -19.17
N ASP A 83 -16.66 -4.34 -20.42
CA ASP A 83 -15.94 -5.58 -20.70
C ASP A 83 -14.44 -5.40 -20.38
N VAL A 84 -13.99 -6.13 -19.37
CA VAL A 84 -12.61 -6.15 -18.90
C VAL A 84 -11.58 -6.43 -20.00
N ARG A 85 -11.95 -7.20 -21.04
CA ARG A 85 -11.00 -7.59 -22.10
C ARG A 85 -10.68 -6.46 -23.08
N THR A 86 -11.61 -5.52 -23.24
CA THR A 86 -11.51 -4.42 -24.20
C THR A 86 -11.50 -3.04 -23.52
N ALA A 87 -11.68 -3.01 -22.21
CA ALA A 87 -11.73 -1.80 -21.41
C ALA A 87 -10.49 -0.93 -21.61
N THR A 88 -10.72 0.35 -21.89
CA THR A 88 -9.72 1.39 -21.73
C THR A 88 -9.90 2.07 -20.39
N ILE A 89 -8.87 2.77 -19.90
CA ILE A 89 -8.98 3.51 -18.63
C ILE A 89 -10.10 4.57 -18.66
N ARG A 90 -10.35 5.19 -19.81
CA ARG A 90 -11.40 6.20 -19.98
C ARG A 90 -12.80 5.61 -19.81
N ASP A 91 -12.98 4.36 -20.23
CA ASP A 91 -14.27 3.67 -20.10
C ASP A 91 -14.43 3.07 -18.70
N ALA A 92 -13.32 2.66 -18.09
CA ALA A 92 -13.32 1.93 -16.82
C ALA A 92 -13.54 2.82 -15.59
N VAL A 93 -12.99 4.03 -15.54
CA VAL A 93 -13.05 4.90 -14.35
C VAL A 93 -13.45 6.34 -14.72
N GLU A 94 -13.72 7.19 -13.73
CA GLU A 94 -14.03 8.61 -13.94
C GLU A 94 -13.31 9.54 -12.96
N GLU A 95 -13.16 10.79 -13.38
CA GLU A 95 -12.69 11.86 -12.49
C GLU A 95 -13.73 12.12 -11.40
N GLY A 96 -13.27 12.42 -10.19
CA GLY A 96 -14.09 12.55 -8.99
C GLY A 96 -14.38 11.22 -8.28
N GLN A 97 -14.04 10.06 -8.87
CA GLN A 97 -14.26 8.76 -8.25
C GLN A 97 -13.34 8.55 -7.03
N GLU A 98 -13.94 8.16 -5.90
CA GLU A 98 -13.20 7.72 -4.71
C GLU A 98 -12.62 6.32 -4.90
N ILE A 99 -11.37 6.14 -4.47
CA ILE A 99 -10.62 4.92 -4.71
C ILE A 99 -9.63 4.64 -3.56
N LEU A 100 -9.69 3.42 -3.01
CA LEU A 100 -8.71 2.95 -2.03
C LEU A 100 -7.41 2.58 -2.74
N VAL A 101 -6.32 3.23 -2.36
CA VAL A 101 -5.00 3.06 -2.96
C VAL A 101 -3.95 2.72 -1.89
N GLN A 102 -2.95 1.94 -2.28
CA GLN A 102 -1.75 1.66 -1.49
C GLN A 102 -0.52 2.21 -2.21
N VAL A 103 0.40 2.80 -1.46
CA VAL A 103 1.69 3.29 -2.00
C VAL A 103 2.61 2.10 -2.26
N GLU A 104 2.89 1.80 -3.53
CA GLU A 104 3.85 0.76 -3.92
C GLU A 104 5.29 1.29 -3.91
N LYS A 105 5.47 2.51 -4.43
CA LYS A 105 6.74 3.22 -4.48
C LYS A 105 6.52 4.66 -4.06
N GLU A 106 7.39 5.13 -3.18
CA GLU A 106 7.37 6.51 -2.71
C GLU A 106 7.70 7.50 -3.83
N GLU A 107 7.40 8.77 -3.56
CA GLU A 107 7.76 9.88 -4.43
C GLU A 107 9.26 9.89 -4.71
N ARG A 108 9.64 10.14 -5.97
CA ARG A 108 11.05 10.21 -6.36
C ARG A 108 11.29 11.43 -7.23
N GLY A 109 12.06 12.37 -6.69
CA GLY A 109 12.34 13.64 -7.36
C GLY A 109 11.04 14.37 -7.65
N ASN A 110 10.76 14.62 -8.94
CA ASN A 110 9.56 15.34 -9.36
C ASN A 110 8.35 14.43 -9.65
N LYS A 111 8.49 13.10 -9.50
CA LYS A 111 7.40 12.14 -9.77
C LYS A 111 6.65 11.83 -8.48
N GLY A 112 5.32 11.91 -8.53
CA GLY A 112 4.45 11.44 -7.45
C GLY A 112 4.59 9.94 -7.21
N ALA A 113 4.03 9.47 -6.10
CA ALA A 113 4.11 8.08 -5.67
C ALA A 113 3.45 7.14 -6.68
N ALA A 114 3.97 5.92 -6.84
CA ALA A 114 3.28 4.88 -7.61
C ALA A 114 2.26 4.20 -6.70
N LEU A 115 1.03 4.11 -7.18
CA LEU A 115 -0.12 3.60 -6.43
C LEU A 115 -0.64 2.30 -7.04
N THR A 116 -1.28 1.49 -6.20
CA THR A 116 -2.06 0.32 -6.61
C THR A 116 -3.35 0.21 -5.81
N THR A 117 -4.38 -0.37 -6.40
CA THR A 117 -5.61 -0.73 -5.67
C THR A 117 -5.59 -2.19 -5.17
N PHE A 118 -4.56 -2.96 -5.57
CA PHE A 118 -4.33 -4.31 -5.10
C PHE A 118 -3.66 -4.29 -3.73
N VAL A 119 -4.47 -3.95 -2.73
CA VAL A 119 -4.01 -3.80 -1.34
C VAL A 119 -3.47 -5.12 -0.80
N ASN A 120 -2.21 -5.05 -0.36
CA ASN A 120 -1.47 -6.12 0.28
C ASN A 120 -1.30 -5.81 1.77
N LEU A 121 -1.73 -6.75 2.62
CA LEU A 121 -1.58 -6.67 4.07
C LEU A 121 -0.59 -7.73 4.52
N ALA A 122 0.67 -7.33 4.68
CA ALA A 122 1.74 -8.21 5.12
C ALA A 122 1.70 -8.38 6.64
N GLY A 123 1.49 -9.62 7.08
CA GLY A 123 1.69 -10.03 8.46
C GLY A 123 3.05 -10.71 8.65
N ARG A 124 3.27 -11.29 9.83
CA ARG A 124 4.52 -11.98 10.16
C ARG A 124 4.78 -13.23 9.30
N TYR A 125 3.72 -13.96 8.95
CA TYR A 125 3.83 -15.28 8.30
C TYR A 125 3.19 -15.35 6.91
N LEU A 126 2.27 -14.44 6.60
CA LEU A 126 1.52 -14.43 5.35
C LEU A 126 1.30 -13.00 4.86
N VAL A 127 0.98 -12.87 3.58
CA VAL A 127 0.54 -11.62 2.97
C VAL A 127 -0.86 -11.85 2.43
N LEU A 128 -1.84 -11.09 2.93
CA LEU A 128 -3.20 -11.12 2.42
C LEU A 128 -3.34 -10.14 1.24
N MET A 129 -3.67 -10.68 0.06
CA MET A 129 -3.91 -9.88 -1.15
C MET A 129 -5.42 -9.70 -1.36
N SER A 130 -6.00 -8.76 -0.62
CA SER A 130 -7.47 -8.61 -0.48
C SER A 130 -8.23 -8.40 -1.81
N ASN A 131 -7.62 -7.73 -2.78
CA ASN A 131 -8.27 -7.34 -4.04
C ASN A 131 -7.70 -8.07 -5.27
N ASN A 132 -6.84 -9.10 -5.09
CA ASN A 132 -6.21 -9.83 -6.18
C ASN A 132 -6.44 -11.35 -6.06
N SER A 133 -7.50 -11.85 -6.69
CA SER A 133 -7.84 -13.29 -6.69
C SER A 133 -6.89 -14.17 -7.51
N ARG A 134 -6.00 -13.58 -8.31
CA ARG A 134 -5.00 -14.30 -9.10
C ARG A 134 -3.62 -14.31 -8.42
N GLY A 135 -3.44 -13.50 -7.39
CA GLY A 135 -2.24 -13.52 -6.57
C GLY A 135 -2.25 -14.71 -5.62
N GLY A 136 -1.09 -15.29 -5.38
CA GLY A 136 -0.91 -16.30 -4.33
C GLY A 136 0.34 -17.12 -4.53
N GLY A 137 0.80 -17.76 -3.47
CA GLY A 137 1.91 -18.70 -3.54
C GLY A 137 2.60 -18.90 -2.20
N VAL A 138 3.44 -19.92 -2.15
CA VAL A 138 4.39 -20.13 -1.05
C VAL A 138 5.67 -19.38 -1.37
N SER A 139 6.32 -18.82 -0.35
CA SER A 139 7.60 -18.14 -0.50
C SER A 139 8.61 -19.03 -1.22
N ARG A 140 9.32 -18.48 -2.22
CA ARG A 140 10.34 -19.22 -2.98
C ARG A 140 11.52 -19.68 -2.12
N ARG A 141 11.64 -19.17 -0.88
CA ARG A 141 12.66 -19.60 0.08
C ARG A 141 12.28 -20.90 0.80
N ILE A 142 11.05 -21.39 0.63
CA ILE A 142 10.58 -22.66 1.18
C ILE A 142 10.66 -23.69 0.04
N GLU A 143 11.50 -24.70 0.24
CA GLU A 143 11.85 -25.72 -0.75
C GLU A 143 11.72 -27.13 -0.14
N GLY A 144 11.71 -28.17 -0.97
CA GLY A 144 11.65 -29.56 -0.51
C GLY A 144 10.31 -29.96 0.12
N GLU A 145 10.33 -30.85 1.12
CA GLU A 145 9.13 -31.36 1.81
C GLU A 145 8.45 -30.32 2.71
N GLU A 146 9.09 -29.18 2.97
CA GLU A 146 8.52 -28.10 3.80
C GLU A 146 7.55 -27.18 3.03
N ARG A 147 7.40 -27.36 1.70
CA ARG A 147 6.54 -26.56 0.83
C ARG A 147 5.16 -27.15 0.63
#